data_AF-C8NDH7-F1
#
_entry.id   AF-C8NDH7-F1
#
_cell.length_a   1.000
_cell.length_b   1.000
_cell.length_c   1.000
_cell.angle_alpha   90.00
_cell.angle_beta   90.00
_cell.angle_gamma   90.00
#
_symmetry.space_group_name_H-M   'P 1'
#
loop_
_entity.id
_entity.type
_entity.pdbx_description
1 polymer ?
#
loop_
_entity_poly.entity_id
_entity_poly.type
_entity_poly.pdbx_seq_one_letter_code
_entity_poly.pdbx_strand_id
1 'polypeptide(L)'
;MHQSHYTFSVNDALQQAFNRAAARQHLDAAELLRNYMRSFIARQTEPAEPETLTIAEALGGYHPAAEIEIEFERDKSLPRIIAFD
;
A
#
# COMPACT_ATOMS: atom_id res chain seq x y z
N MET A 1 -11.17 22.38 15.44
CA MET A 1 -11.26 20.91 15.26
C MET A 1 -12.46 20.64 14.35
N HIS A 2 -12.24 20.23 13.10
CA HIS A 2 -13.33 19.83 12.20
C HIS A 2 -13.80 18.42 12.59
N GLN A 3 -14.96 18.31 13.24
CA GLN A 3 -15.63 17.03 13.41
C GLN A 3 -16.40 16.71 12.13
N SER A 4 -15.75 16.04 11.20
CA SER A 4 -16.44 15.52 10.01
C SER A 4 -17.29 14.32 10.42
N HIS A 5 -18.60 14.43 10.22
CA HIS A 5 -19.53 13.33 10.45
C HIS A 5 -19.71 12.55 9.14
N TYR A 6 -19.54 11.23 9.20
CA TYR A 6 -19.73 10.34 8.06
C TYR A 6 -20.78 9.31 8.40
N THR A 7 -21.73 9.13 7.49
CA THR A 7 -22.81 8.15 7.59
C THR A 7 -22.58 7.08 6.54
N PHE A 8 -22.65 5.82 6.95
CA PHE A 8 -22.46 4.67 6.06
C PHE A 8 -23.71 3.81 6.10
N SER A 9 -24.23 3.45 4.92
CA SER A 9 -25.28 2.44 4.82
C SER A 9 -24.65 1.07 5.03
N VAL A 10 -25.02 0.40 6.12
CA VAL A 10 -24.61 -0.97 6.42
C VAL A 10 -25.83 -1.89 6.37
N ASN A 11 -25.64 -3.13 5.95
CA ASN A 11 -26.72 -4.12 6.02
C ASN A 11 -26.85 -4.69 7.46
N ASP A 12 -27.99 -5.30 7.76
CA ASP A 12 -28.29 -5.80 9.11
C ASP A 12 -27.27 -6.83 9.61
N ALA A 13 -26.81 -7.72 8.73
CA ALA A 13 -25.83 -8.75 9.09
C ALA A 13 -24.49 -8.12 9.52
N LEU A 14 -24.03 -7.10 8.79
CA LEU A 14 -22.80 -6.38 9.11
C LEU A 14 -22.97 -5.58 10.40
N GLN A 15 -24.11 -4.91 10.60
CA GLN A 15 -24.40 -4.19 11.83
C GLN A 15 -24.39 -5.12 13.05
N GLN A 16 -25.01 -6.30 12.96
CA GLN A 16 -24.98 -7.29 14.04
C GLN A 16 -23.57 -7.81 14.33
N ALA A 17 -22.77 -8.06 13.29
CA ALA A 17 -21.38 -8.47 13.45
C ALA A 17 -20.54 -7.38 14.15
N PHE A 18 -20.72 -6.12 13.75
CA PHE A 18 -20.06 -4.97 14.39
C PHE A 18 -20.46 -4.82 15.85
N ASN A 19 -21.75 -4.86 16.16
CA ASN A 19 -22.24 -4.75 17.55
C ASN A 19 -21.70 -5.88 18.42
N ARG A 20 -21.63 -7.11 17.90
CA ARG A 20 -21.05 -8.25 18.61
C ARG A 20 -19.55 -8.08 18.84
N ALA A 21 -18.82 -7.57 17.85
CA ALA A 21 -17.39 -7.30 17.97
C ALA A 21 -17.10 -6.15 18.96
N ALA A 22 -17.94 -5.12 18.96
CA ALA A 22 -17.85 -3.98 19.87
C ALA A 22 -18.12 -4.41 21.32
N ALA A 23 -19.16 -5.24 21.54
CA ALA A 23 -19.48 -5.80 22.84
C ALA A 23 -18.34 -6.64 23.45
N ARG A 24 -17.61 -7.40 22.63
CA ARG A 24 -16.43 -8.18 23.07
C ARG A 24 -15.27 -7.32 23.54
N GLN A 25 -15.18 -6.09 23.04
CA GLN A 25 -14.10 -5.15 23.36
C GLN A 25 -14.55 -4.07 24.35
N HIS A 26 -15.81 -4.12 24.82
CA HIS A 26 -16.43 -3.09 25.66
C HIS A 26 -16.36 -1.68 25.05
N LEU A 27 -16.41 -1.59 23.71
CA LEU A 27 -16.38 -0.34 22.95
C LEU A 27 -17.74 -0.06 22.34
N ASP A 28 -17.99 1.22 22.01
CA ASP A 28 -19.10 1.57 21.11
C ASP A 28 -18.78 1.15 19.66
N ALA A 29 -19.81 0.82 18.87
CA ALA A 29 -19.64 0.41 17.49
C ALA A 29 -18.95 1.48 16.62
N ALA A 30 -19.21 2.77 16.90
CA ALA A 30 -18.54 3.87 16.20
C ALA A 30 -17.07 3.99 16.60
N GLU A 31 -16.72 3.73 17.86
CA GLU A 31 -15.33 3.72 18.32
C GLU A 31 -14.55 2.55 17.70
N LEU A 32 -15.17 1.37 17.63
CA LEU A 32 -14.59 0.22 16.96
C LEU A 32 -14.29 0.52 15.48
N LEU A 33 -15.24 1.13 14.77
CA LEU A 33 -15.07 1.52 13.37
C LEU A 33 -13.98 2.59 13.21
N ARG A 34 -13.93 3.59 14.09
CA ARG A 34 -12.88 4.62 14.07
C ARG A 34 -11.49 4.04 14.27
N ASN A 35 -11.35 3.10 15.21
CA ASN A 35 -10.07 2.43 15.47
C ASN A 35 -9.67 1.58 14.27
N TYR A 36 -10.60 0.81 13.70
CA TYR A 36 -10.36 0.05 12.49
C TYR A 36 -9.90 0.93 11.32
N MET A 37 -10.61 2.03 11.04
CA MET A 37 -10.27 2.95 9.95
C MET A 37 -8.91 3.62 10.17
N ARG A 38 -8.57 3.96 11.42
CA ARG A 38 -7.25 4.49 11.76
C ARG A 38 -6.14 3.49 11.44
N SER A 39 -6.30 2.23 11.85
CA SER A 39 -5.34 1.17 11.54
C SER A 39 -5.27 0.85 10.06
N PHE A 40 -6.41 0.89 9.36
CA PHE A 40 -6.47 0.68 7.92
C PHE A 40 -5.70 1.76 7.16
N ILE A 41 -5.94 3.04 7.48
CA ILE A 41 -5.21 4.16 6.87
C ILE A 41 -3.72 4.04 7.18
N ALA A 42 -3.34 3.77 8.44
CA ALA A 42 -1.94 3.62 8.81
C ALA A 42 -1.21 2.56 7.97
N ARG A 43 -1.87 1.43 7.67
CA ARG A 43 -1.33 0.39 6.77
C ARG A 43 -1.27 0.81 5.31
N GLN A 44 -2.13 1.71 4.86
CA GLN A 44 -2.08 2.26 3.50
C GLN A 44 -0.98 3.31 3.34
N THR A 45 -0.64 4.03 4.41
CA THR A 45 0.47 4.99 4.43
C THR A 45 1.80 4.38 4.84
N GLU A 46 1.84 3.13 5.30
CA GLU A 46 3.09 2.37 5.30
C GLU A 46 3.56 2.29 3.85
N PRO A 47 4.72 2.89 3.49
CA PRO A 47 5.27 2.68 2.18
C PRO A 47 5.44 1.17 2.07
N ALA A 48 4.76 0.55 1.10
CA ALA A 48 5.10 -0.80 0.69
C ALA A 48 6.61 -0.80 0.56
N GLU A 49 7.31 -1.58 1.40
CA GLU A 49 8.76 -1.66 1.30
C GLU A 49 9.03 -1.92 -0.18
N PRO A 50 9.76 -1.03 -0.88
CA PRO A 50 10.03 -1.27 -2.28
C PRO A 50 10.65 -2.66 -2.31
N GLU A 51 10.04 -3.57 -3.06
CA GLU A 51 10.63 -4.89 -3.29
C GLU A 51 12.02 -4.60 -3.85
N THR A 52 13.03 -4.69 -2.99
CA THR A 52 14.42 -4.41 -3.34
C THR A 52 14.90 -5.66 -4.05
N LEU A 53 14.38 -5.84 -5.26
CA LEU A 53 14.84 -6.86 -6.18
C LEU A 53 16.29 -6.51 -6.47
N THR A 54 17.20 -7.28 -5.86
CA THR A 54 18.61 -7.09 -6.08
C THR A 54 18.90 -7.35 -7.56
N ILE A 55 19.92 -6.70 -8.12
CA ILE A 55 20.32 -6.93 -9.52
C ILE A 55 20.60 -8.43 -9.75
N ALA A 56 21.11 -9.14 -8.74
CA ALA A 56 21.30 -10.58 -8.80
C ALA A 56 19.98 -11.35 -8.92
N GLU A 57 18.95 -11.00 -8.15
CA GLU A 57 17.62 -11.62 -8.26
C GLU A 57 16.96 -11.32 -9.62
N ALA A 58 17.08 -10.09 -10.13
CA ALA A 58 16.55 -9.71 -11.44
C ALA A 58 17.23 -10.46 -12.60
N LEU A 59 18.50 -10.82 -12.43
CA LEU A 59 19.29 -11.57 -13.41
C LEU A 59 19.25 -13.09 -13.18
N GLY A 60 18.40 -13.60 -12.26
CA GLY A 60 18.22 -15.03 -12.01
C GLY A 60 19.34 -15.70 -11.19
N GLY A 61 20.14 -14.93 -10.44
CA GLY A 61 21.18 -15.43 -9.55
C GLY A 61 22.48 -14.61 -9.57
N TYR A 62 23.48 -15.10 -8.85
CA TYR A 62 24.83 -14.52 -8.84
C TYR A 62 25.55 -14.85 -10.16
N HIS A 63 25.86 -13.82 -10.95
CA HIS A 63 26.73 -13.93 -12.13
C HIS A 63 28.09 -13.34 -11.78
N PRO A 64 29.19 -14.11 -11.88
CA PRO A 64 30.53 -13.57 -11.68
C PRO A 64 30.81 -12.48 -12.73
N ALA A 65 31.45 -11.38 -12.33
CA ALA A 65 31.67 -10.20 -13.18
C ALA A 65 32.43 -10.49 -14.49
N ALA A 66 33.08 -11.65 -14.60
CA ALA A 66 33.77 -12.12 -15.81
C ALA A 66 32.83 -12.67 -16.90
N GLU A 67 31.54 -12.91 -16.61
CA GLU A 67 30.58 -13.51 -17.55
C GLU A 67 29.52 -12.52 -18.06
N ILE A 68 29.49 -11.29 -17.53
CA ILE A 68 28.49 -10.29 -17.92
C ILE A 68 29.05 -9.42 -19.05
N GLU A 69 28.80 -9.80 -20.30
CA GLU A 69 28.96 -8.92 -21.46
C GLU A 69 27.80 -7.92 -21.50
N ILE A 70 28.00 -6.71 -20.94
CA ILE A 70 27.01 -5.62 -21.05
C ILE A 70 27.32 -4.82 -22.31
N GLU A 71 26.62 -5.12 -23.40
CA GLU A 71 26.59 -4.25 -24.58
C GLU A 71 25.64 -3.07 -24.33
N PHE A 72 26.19 -1.90 -24.02
CA PHE A 72 25.43 -0.67 -23.98
C PHE A 72 25.22 -0.15 -25.41
N GLU A 73 24.14 -0.60 -26.05
CA GLU A 73 23.69 0.04 -27.28
C GLU A 73 23.14 1.43 -26.93
N ARG A 74 23.84 2.48 -27.37
CA ARG A 74 23.43 3.85 -27.12
C ARG A 74 22.19 4.12 -27.95
N ASP A 75 21.01 4.13 -27.33
CA ASP A 75 19.80 4.58 -28.00
C ASP A 75 20.02 6.00 -28.54
N LYS A 76 20.00 6.12 -29.87
CA LYS A 76 20.17 7.40 -30.59
C LYS A 76 18.87 8.20 -30.63
N SER A 77 17.82 7.72 -29.97
CA SER A 77 16.57 8.46 -29.85
C SER A 77 16.82 9.79 -29.14
N LEU A 78 16.23 10.84 -29.68
CA LEU A 78 16.31 12.17 -29.08
C LEU A 78 15.67 12.11 -27.69
N PRO A 79 16.28 12.72 -26.66
CA PRO A 79 15.72 12.73 -25.32
C PRO A 79 14.30 13.31 -25.38
N ARG A 80 13.31 12.53 -24.94
CA ARG A 80 11.94 13.03 -24.81
C ARG A 80 11.91 14.06 -23.70
N ILE A 81 11.63 15.30 -24.06
CA ILE A 81 11.31 16.36 -23.11
C ILE A 81 9.92 16.06 -22.57
N ILE A 82 9.83 15.66 -21.31
CA ILE A 82 8.56 15.54 -20.59
C ILE A 82 8.37 16.86 -19.85
N ALA A 83 7.40 17.66 -20.32
CA ALA A 83 6.96 18.85 -19.59
C ALA A 83 5.98 18.39 -18.50
N PHE A 84 6.22 18.83 -17.26
CA PHE A 84 5.28 18.70 -16.16
C PHE A 84 4.55 20.04 -16.04
N ASP A 85 3.23 20.04 -16.21
CA ASP A 85 2.33 21.16 -15.90
C ASP A 85 2.04 21.18 -14.39
#